data_AF-C6WHQ4-F1
#
_entry.id   AF-C6WHQ4-F1
#
_cell.length_a   1.000
_cell.length_b   1.000
_cell.length_c   1.000
_cell.angle_alpha   90.00
_cell.angle_beta   90.00
_cell.angle_gamma   90.00
#
_symmetry.space_group_name_H-M   'P 1'
#
loop_
_entity.id
_entity.type
_entity.pdbx_description
1 polymer ?
#
loop_
_entity_poly.entity_id
_entity_poly.type
_entity_poly.pdbx_seq_one_letter_code
_entity_poly.pdbx_strand_id
1 'polypeptide(L)'
;MILITGASGTIGGAVSRLLSERGVEHRAASRTSAFPIDYGDPASLRAAAEGVDALLLVSPGGPDVPAHDRAVLAAAPHVRRVVKLSAIGRVGPARPHLPTEARVRERPEWAVLKPSVFASNALRWGGDPVPNPVGDGGSGVVDPRDVAEVAVAALLGECSGELVLTGPEVLTVPEQVVVLNEITGRNWSTVDVPLEQLVAGLPEAGARVLAEGVELVRGGGNEVVTGTVAEVLGRPARSFATWVREVYPR
;
A
#
# COMPACT_ATOMS: atom_id res chain seq x y z
N MET A 1 -7.64 -22.19 -2.69
CA MET A 1 -7.80 -21.25 -1.54
C MET A 1 -6.86 -20.06 -1.66
N ILE A 2 -7.29 -18.85 -1.27
CA ILE A 2 -6.42 -17.64 -1.21
C ILE A 2 -5.97 -17.36 0.24
N LEU A 3 -4.71 -17.04 0.48
CA LEU A 3 -4.21 -16.50 1.75
C LEU A 3 -3.97 -15.00 1.64
N ILE A 4 -4.44 -14.23 2.62
CA ILE A 4 -4.11 -12.80 2.77
C ILE A 4 -3.30 -12.63 4.05
N THR A 5 -2.04 -12.22 3.94
CA THR A 5 -1.31 -11.71 5.11
C THR A 5 -1.64 -10.24 5.34
N GLY A 6 -1.46 -9.75 6.58
CA GLY A 6 -1.78 -8.35 6.91
C GLY A 6 -3.26 -8.01 6.76
N ALA A 7 -4.15 -9.00 6.96
CA ALA A 7 -5.59 -8.86 6.73
C ALA A 7 -6.30 -7.81 7.62
N SER A 8 -5.67 -7.35 8.70
CA SER A 8 -6.18 -6.25 9.54
C SER A 8 -5.70 -4.85 9.10
N GLY A 9 -4.86 -4.77 8.07
CA GLY A 9 -4.37 -3.51 7.50
C GLY A 9 -5.31 -2.96 6.43
N THR A 10 -5.05 -1.72 5.97
CA THR A 10 -5.88 -1.01 4.98
C THR A 10 -6.16 -1.83 3.72
N ILE A 11 -5.12 -2.37 3.09
CA ILE A 11 -5.27 -3.13 1.84
C ILE A 11 -5.77 -4.55 2.13
N GLY A 12 -5.14 -5.28 3.06
CA GLY A 12 -5.51 -6.66 3.35
C GLY A 12 -6.97 -6.82 3.81
N GLY A 13 -7.46 -5.90 4.64
CA GLY A 13 -8.85 -5.88 5.09
C GLY A 13 -9.84 -5.56 3.97
N ALA A 14 -9.50 -4.60 3.11
CA ALA A 14 -10.31 -4.27 1.94
C ALA A 14 -10.38 -5.45 0.95
N VAL A 15 -9.27 -6.15 0.70
CA VAL A 15 -9.24 -7.35 -0.15
C VAL A 15 -10.09 -8.47 0.46
N SER A 16 -9.95 -8.74 1.75
CA SER A 16 -10.74 -9.76 2.47
C SER A 16 -12.25 -9.51 2.31
N ARG A 17 -12.69 -8.25 2.51
CA ARG A 17 -14.08 -7.86 2.29
C ARG A 17 -14.52 -8.09 0.84
N LEU A 18 -13.73 -7.63 -0.13
CA LEU A 18 -14.07 -7.76 -1.56
C LEU A 18 -14.14 -9.23 -2.02
N LEU A 19 -13.27 -10.10 -1.52
CA LEU A 19 -13.34 -11.54 -1.81
C LEU A 19 -14.59 -12.18 -1.18
N SER A 20 -14.94 -11.78 0.04
CA SER A 20 -16.17 -12.23 0.72
C SER A 20 -17.43 -11.85 -0.09
N GLU A 21 -17.50 -10.61 -0.58
CA GLU A 21 -18.61 -10.12 -1.40
C GLU A 21 -18.76 -10.89 -2.72
N ARG A 22 -17.66 -11.44 -3.25
CA ARG A 22 -17.64 -12.28 -4.46
C ARG A 22 -17.83 -13.77 -4.18
N GLY A 23 -18.00 -14.17 -2.92
CA GLY A 23 -18.11 -15.58 -2.53
C GLY A 23 -16.82 -16.38 -2.74
N VAL A 24 -15.66 -15.72 -2.78
CA VAL A 24 -14.37 -16.37 -2.98
C VAL A 24 -13.79 -16.79 -1.63
N GLU A 25 -13.55 -18.09 -1.49
CA GLU A 25 -12.97 -18.68 -0.29
C GLU A 25 -11.54 -18.19 -0.06
N HIS A 26 -11.28 -17.64 1.13
CA HIS A 26 -9.97 -17.13 1.49
C HIS A 26 -9.71 -17.22 3.00
N ARG A 27 -8.43 -17.22 3.35
CA ARG A 27 -7.90 -17.18 4.71
C ARG A 27 -7.33 -15.80 4.98
N ALA A 28 -7.98 -15.06 5.88
CA ALA A 28 -7.55 -13.73 6.31
C ALA A 28 -6.63 -13.85 7.53
N ALA A 29 -5.31 -13.71 7.33
CA ALA A 29 -4.30 -13.87 8.36
C ALA A 29 -3.74 -12.52 8.85
N SER A 30 -3.76 -12.34 10.16
CA SER A 30 -3.13 -11.24 10.89
C SER A 30 -2.83 -11.71 12.31
N ARG A 31 -2.01 -10.96 13.06
CA ARG A 31 -1.66 -11.29 14.46
C ARG A 31 -2.87 -11.53 15.37
N THR A 32 -4.01 -10.91 15.08
CA THR A 32 -5.22 -10.95 15.92
C THR A 32 -6.44 -11.51 15.20
N SER A 33 -6.24 -12.15 14.03
CA SER A 33 -7.32 -12.77 13.25
C SER A 33 -7.66 -14.18 13.72
N ALA A 34 -8.68 -14.79 13.11
CA ALA A 34 -8.98 -16.22 13.28
C ALA A 34 -7.84 -17.13 12.78
N PHE A 35 -6.91 -16.61 11.97
CA PHE A 35 -5.71 -17.30 11.50
C PHE A 35 -4.46 -16.53 11.94
N PRO A 36 -4.09 -16.59 13.24
CA PRO A 36 -2.96 -15.85 13.75
C PRO A 36 -1.66 -16.29 13.09
N ILE A 37 -0.88 -15.31 12.64
CA ILE A 37 0.47 -15.53 12.12
C ILE A 37 1.47 -14.68 12.90
N ASP A 38 2.61 -15.27 13.20
CA ASP A 38 3.79 -14.59 13.70
C ASP A 38 4.92 -14.79 12.67
N TYR A 39 5.49 -13.69 12.18
CA TYR A 39 6.56 -13.74 11.20
C TYR A 39 7.85 -14.38 11.77
N GLY A 40 8.01 -14.40 13.10
CA GLY A 40 9.08 -15.09 13.80
C GLY A 40 8.83 -16.59 14.04
N ASP A 41 7.61 -17.09 13.79
CA ASP A 41 7.26 -18.50 13.97
C ASP A 41 6.93 -19.17 12.62
N PRO A 42 7.89 -19.91 12.02
CA PRO A 42 7.67 -20.66 10.80
C PRO A 42 6.58 -21.74 10.88
N ALA A 43 6.20 -22.23 12.06
CA ALA A 43 5.11 -23.19 12.20
C ALA A 43 3.75 -22.52 11.98
N SER A 44 3.52 -21.35 12.60
CA SER A 44 2.31 -20.54 12.35
C SER A 44 2.13 -20.20 10.88
N LEU A 45 3.21 -19.80 10.20
CA LEU A 45 3.20 -19.43 8.79
C LEU A 45 2.87 -20.63 7.88
N ARG A 46 3.44 -21.81 8.17
CA ARG A 46 3.16 -23.04 7.41
C ARG A 46 1.71 -23.49 7.59
N ALA A 47 1.17 -23.43 8.80
CA ALA A 47 -0.24 -23.73 9.06
C ALA A 47 -1.16 -22.77 8.30
N ALA A 48 -0.83 -21.48 8.27
CA ALA A 48 -1.59 -20.51 7.48
C ALA A 48 -1.47 -20.71 5.96
N ALA A 49 -0.39 -21.32 5.46
CA ALA A 49 -0.17 -21.60 4.05
C ALA A 49 -0.74 -22.95 3.56
N GLU A 50 -1.23 -23.80 4.47
CA GLU A 50 -1.74 -25.13 4.13
C GLU A 50 -2.97 -25.04 3.20
N GLY A 51 -2.93 -25.78 2.09
CA GLY A 51 -4.00 -25.82 1.08
C GLY A 51 -4.17 -24.54 0.25
N VAL A 52 -3.22 -23.60 0.33
CA VAL A 52 -3.27 -22.32 -0.38
C VAL A 52 -2.68 -22.43 -1.77
N ASP A 53 -3.34 -21.82 -2.76
CA ASP A 53 -2.90 -21.79 -4.17
C ASP A 53 -2.44 -20.39 -4.59
N ALA A 54 -2.98 -19.35 -3.93
CA ALA A 54 -2.68 -17.95 -4.18
C ALA A 54 -2.46 -17.17 -2.87
N LEU A 55 -1.50 -16.25 -2.87
CA LEU A 55 -1.09 -15.46 -1.70
C LEU A 55 -1.12 -13.97 -2.02
N LEU A 56 -1.80 -13.17 -1.19
CA LEU A 56 -1.53 -11.74 -1.04
C LEU A 56 -0.51 -11.53 0.06
N LEU A 57 0.71 -11.14 -0.33
CA LEU A 57 1.81 -10.84 0.57
C LEU A 57 1.80 -9.36 0.95
N VAL A 58 1.33 -9.09 2.16
CA VAL A 58 1.41 -7.79 2.85
C VAL A 58 2.14 -7.96 4.16
N SER A 59 3.31 -7.32 4.28
CA SER A 59 4.09 -7.26 5.52
C SER A 59 3.90 -5.91 6.22
N PRO A 60 4.04 -5.84 7.56
CA PRO A 60 4.18 -4.57 8.26
C PRO A 60 5.28 -3.73 7.62
N GLY A 61 4.99 -2.45 7.36
CA GLY A 61 5.97 -1.53 6.78
C GLY A 61 7.16 -1.29 7.72
N GLY A 62 8.30 -0.92 7.15
CA GLY A 62 9.52 -0.64 7.89
C GLY A 62 10.72 -1.50 7.44
N PRO A 63 11.82 -1.49 8.20
CA PRO A 63 13.07 -2.14 7.80
C PRO A 63 12.97 -3.68 7.76
N ASP A 64 12.01 -4.27 8.47
CA ASP A 64 11.86 -5.74 8.58
C ASP A 64 11.03 -6.36 7.44
N VAL A 65 10.48 -5.56 6.53
CA VAL A 65 9.74 -6.05 5.34
C VAL A 65 10.46 -7.20 4.62
N PRO A 66 11.78 -7.12 4.31
CA PRO A 66 12.46 -8.23 3.65
C PRO A 66 12.45 -9.54 4.46
N ALA A 67 12.57 -9.44 5.79
CA ALA A 67 12.61 -10.62 6.66
C ALA A 67 11.23 -11.28 6.74
N HIS A 68 10.20 -10.47 6.99
CA HIS A 68 8.80 -10.92 7.02
C HIS A 68 8.37 -11.57 5.70
N ASP A 69 8.64 -10.90 4.58
CA ASP A 69 8.30 -11.42 3.25
C ASP A 69 9.00 -12.77 2.98
N ARG A 70 10.29 -12.89 3.32
CA ARG A 70 11.04 -14.14 3.14
C ARG A 70 10.47 -15.28 4.00
N ALA A 71 10.08 -15.00 5.24
CA ALA A 71 9.49 -16.00 6.12
C ALA A 71 8.19 -16.56 5.55
N VAL A 72 7.29 -15.69 5.07
CA VAL A 72 6.03 -16.11 4.43
C VAL A 72 6.29 -16.91 3.14
N LEU A 73 7.17 -16.41 2.27
CA LEU A 73 7.48 -17.09 1.00
C LEU A 73 8.13 -18.46 1.21
N ALA A 74 8.96 -18.62 2.25
CA ALA A 74 9.57 -19.89 2.62
C ALA A 74 8.58 -20.88 3.24
N ALA A 75 7.55 -20.40 3.94
CA ALA A 75 6.48 -21.23 4.47
C ALA A 75 5.46 -21.67 3.41
N ALA A 76 5.42 -20.99 2.27
CA ALA A 76 4.48 -21.22 1.17
C ALA A 76 5.20 -21.54 -0.18
N PRO A 77 6.15 -22.49 -0.23
CA PRO A 77 6.90 -22.76 -1.46
C PRO A 77 6.03 -23.35 -2.57
N HIS A 78 4.95 -24.05 -2.22
CA HIS A 78 3.98 -24.65 -3.15
C HIS A 78 3.03 -23.63 -3.80
N VAL A 79 2.87 -22.44 -3.21
CA VAL A 79 1.96 -21.41 -3.74
C VAL A 79 2.47 -20.92 -5.10
N ARG A 80 1.60 -21.04 -6.10
CA ARG A 80 1.92 -20.71 -7.50
C ARG A 80 1.72 -19.23 -7.80
N ARG A 81 0.64 -18.65 -7.25
CA ARG A 81 0.26 -17.26 -7.48
C ARG A 81 0.61 -16.39 -6.29
N VAL A 82 1.48 -15.40 -6.48
CA VAL A 82 1.86 -14.46 -5.42
C VAL A 82 1.66 -13.03 -5.89
N VAL A 83 0.76 -12.33 -5.21
CA VAL A 83 0.52 -10.89 -5.36
C VAL A 83 1.18 -10.20 -4.18
N LYS A 84 2.13 -9.31 -4.44
CA LYS A 84 2.85 -8.57 -3.40
C LYS A 84 2.41 -7.12 -3.37
N LEU A 85 2.11 -6.61 -2.18
CA LEU A 85 2.03 -5.17 -1.94
C LEU A 85 3.44 -4.61 -1.72
N SER A 86 3.87 -3.75 -2.63
CA SER A 86 5.14 -3.02 -2.58
C SER A 86 4.87 -1.50 -2.46
N ALA A 87 5.77 -0.67 -2.96
CA ALA A 87 5.61 0.76 -3.11
C ALA A 87 6.21 1.25 -4.44
N ILE A 88 5.74 2.38 -4.93
CA ILE A 88 6.26 3.04 -6.14
C ILE A 88 7.74 3.44 -5.98
N GLY A 89 8.50 3.39 -7.07
CA GLY A 89 9.90 3.81 -7.12
C GLY A 89 10.90 2.72 -6.72
N ARG A 90 12.09 3.16 -6.27
CA ARG A 90 13.24 2.30 -5.89
C ARG A 90 13.99 2.76 -4.63
N VAL A 91 13.63 3.92 -4.08
CA VAL A 91 14.25 4.50 -2.89
C VAL A 91 13.18 4.76 -1.83
N GLY A 92 13.59 5.19 -0.63
CA GLY A 92 12.65 5.51 0.44
C GLY A 92 11.73 4.33 0.74
N PRO A 93 10.39 4.52 0.80
CA PRO A 93 9.45 3.46 1.13
C PRO A 93 9.53 2.21 0.24
N ALA A 94 9.99 2.31 -1.01
CA ALA A 94 10.16 1.14 -1.89
C ALA A 94 11.39 0.29 -1.57
N ARG A 95 12.43 0.88 -0.97
CA ARG A 95 13.73 0.22 -0.74
C ARG A 95 13.60 -1.10 0.04
N PRO A 96 12.84 -1.18 1.16
CA PRO A 96 12.68 -2.43 1.89
C PRO A 96 11.96 -3.53 1.10
N HIS A 97 11.19 -3.18 0.06
CA HIS A 97 10.44 -4.16 -0.71
C HIS A 97 11.29 -4.79 -1.85
N LEU A 98 12.26 -4.07 -2.42
CA LEU A 98 12.98 -4.52 -3.62
C LEU A 98 13.54 -5.95 -3.55
N PRO A 99 14.19 -6.40 -2.44
CA PRO A 99 14.78 -7.74 -2.40
C PRO A 99 13.74 -8.85 -2.56
N THR A 100 12.55 -8.67 -1.99
CA THR A 100 11.48 -9.68 -2.04
C THR A 100 10.53 -9.49 -3.21
N GLU A 101 10.54 -8.34 -3.89
CA GLU A 101 9.93 -8.26 -5.24
C GLU A 101 10.63 -9.22 -6.21
N ALA A 102 11.96 -9.29 -6.20
CA ALA A 102 12.72 -10.19 -7.07
C ALA A 102 12.34 -11.67 -6.81
N ARG A 103 12.21 -12.07 -5.54
CA ARG A 103 11.75 -13.41 -5.14
C ARG A 103 10.32 -13.71 -5.60
N VAL A 104 9.43 -12.73 -5.58
CA VAL A 104 8.05 -12.90 -6.06
C VAL A 104 8.00 -13.10 -7.57
N ARG A 105 8.86 -12.41 -8.33
CA ARG A 105 8.99 -12.59 -9.80
C ARG A 105 9.47 -13.99 -10.22
N GLU A 106 10.02 -14.77 -9.30
CA GLU A 106 10.41 -16.18 -9.54
C GLU A 106 9.20 -17.13 -9.52
N ARG A 107 8.02 -16.66 -9.12
CA ARG A 107 6.79 -17.47 -9.06
C ARG A 107 6.16 -17.62 -10.45
N PRO A 108 5.50 -18.75 -10.76
CA PRO A 108 4.84 -18.95 -12.06
C PRO A 108 3.82 -17.85 -12.39
N GLU A 109 3.07 -17.42 -11.38
CA GLU A 109 2.06 -16.37 -11.51
C GLU A 109 2.37 -15.30 -10.48
N TRP A 110 2.72 -14.11 -10.93
CA TRP A 110 3.16 -13.05 -10.03
C TRP A 110 2.57 -11.70 -10.39
N ALA A 111 2.32 -10.91 -9.36
CA ALA A 111 2.04 -9.49 -9.48
C ALA A 111 2.74 -8.73 -8.37
N VAL A 112 3.32 -7.58 -8.70
CA VAL A 112 3.90 -6.64 -7.73
C VAL A 112 3.13 -5.34 -7.85
N LEU A 113 2.31 -5.03 -6.85
CA LEU A 113 1.55 -3.80 -6.77
C LEU A 113 2.45 -2.70 -6.19
N LYS A 114 2.63 -1.62 -6.91
CA LYS A 114 3.51 -0.51 -6.56
C LYS A 114 2.68 0.78 -6.43
N PRO A 115 1.86 0.90 -5.37
CA PRO A 115 1.07 2.08 -5.16
C PRO A 115 1.94 3.30 -4.85
N SER A 116 1.44 4.45 -5.27
CA SER A 116 1.88 5.76 -4.78
C SER A 116 1.27 6.06 -3.39
N VAL A 117 1.39 7.32 -2.95
CA VAL A 117 0.87 7.79 -1.66
C VAL A 117 -0.64 7.55 -1.58
N PHE A 118 -1.09 6.99 -0.46
CA PHE A 118 -2.50 6.70 -0.24
C PHE A 118 -3.30 7.95 0.15
N ALA A 119 -4.47 8.13 -0.46
CA ALA A 119 -5.45 9.13 -0.06
C ALA A 119 -5.80 9.04 1.44
N SER A 120 -5.86 7.81 1.99
CA SER A 120 -6.13 7.56 3.41
C SER A 120 -5.09 8.13 4.38
N ASN A 121 -3.92 8.55 3.90
CA ASN A 121 -2.95 9.24 4.76
C ASN A 121 -3.50 10.56 5.29
N ALA A 122 -4.47 11.18 4.61
CA ALA A 122 -5.16 12.37 5.09
C ALA A 122 -5.88 12.17 6.44
N LEU A 123 -6.24 10.92 6.79
CA LEU A 123 -6.83 10.59 8.10
C LEU A 123 -5.80 10.71 9.24
N ARG A 124 -4.51 10.82 8.93
CA ARG A 124 -3.41 10.86 9.90
C ARG A 124 -2.77 12.23 10.06
N TRP A 125 -3.30 13.27 9.40
CA TRP A 125 -2.74 14.63 9.48
C TRP A 125 -2.86 15.27 10.86
N GLY A 126 -3.69 14.74 11.75
CA GLY A 126 -3.74 15.19 13.15
C GLY A 126 -4.49 16.52 13.38
N GLY A 127 -4.97 17.16 12.31
CA GLY A 127 -5.76 18.39 12.38
C GLY A 127 -5.12 19.53 11.59
N ASP A 128 -5.52 20.75 11.94
CA ASP A 128 -4.99 22.00 11.39
C ASP A 128 -3.90 22.58 12.31
N PRO A 129 -2.76 23.06 11.79
CA PRO A 129 -2.32 22.97 10.39
C PRO A 129 -1.85 21.57 10.00
N VAL A 130 -2.07 21.21 8.74
CA VAL A 130 -1.61 19.94 8.15
C VAL A 130 -0.10 20.00 7.93
N PRO A 131 0.69 19.07 8.49
CA PRO A 131 2.14 19.02 8.26
C PRO A 131 2.48 18.70 6.80
N ASN A 132 3.28 19.55 6.17
CA ASN A 132 3.80 19.36 4.81
C ASN A 132 5.32 19.16 4.83
N PRO A 133 5.81 17.91 4.81
CA PRO A 133 7.25 17.69 4.77
C PRO A 133 7.86 17.81 3.38
N VAL A 134 7.05 17.83 2.33
CA VAL A 134 7.52 17.68 0.95
C VAL A 134 7.54 18.99 0.15
N GLY A 135 7.22 20.12 0.78
CA GLY A 135 7.18 21.42 0.11
C GLY A 135 6.21 21.39 -1.07
N ASP A 136 6.68 21.83 -2.23
CA ASP A 136 5.90 21.86 -3.48
C ASP A 136 5.86 20.51 -4.22
N GLY A 137 6.45 19.45 -3.66
CA GLY A 137 6.51 18.13 -4.30
C GLY A 137 5.13 17.45 -4.41
N GLY A 138 4.76 17.04 -5.61
CA GLY A 138 3.49 16.37 -5.89
C GLY A 138 3.54 14.84 -5.79
N SER A 139 2.38 14.20 -5.72
CA SER A 139 2.23 12.75 -5.84
C SER A 139 0.94 12.34 -6.53
N GLY A 140 0.97 11.26 -7.32
CA GLY A 140 -0.25 10.63 -7.85
C GLY A 140 -1.06 9.93 -6.76
N VAL A 141 -1.85 10.68 -5.97
CA VAL A 141 -2.51 10.19 -4.73
C VAL A 141 -3.55 9.12 -5.04
N VAL A 142 -3.24 7.86 -4.69
CA VAL A 142 -4.08 6.70 -5.03
C VAL A 142 -5.09 6.37 -3.93
N ASP A 143 -6.32 6.06 -4.33
CA ASP A 143 -7.33 5.52 -3.42
C ASP A 143 -6.96 4.08 -3.03
N PRO A 144 -6.81 3.74 -1.73
CA PRO A 144 -6.52 2.37 -1.30
C PRO A 144 -7.54 1.34 -1.78
N ARG A 145 -8.78 1.75 -2.08
CA ARG A 145 -9.83 0.88 -2.62
C ARG A 145 -9.50 0.41 -4.04
N ASP A 146 -8.92 1.27 -4.87
CA ASP A 146 -8.45 0.87 -6.20
C ASP A 146 -7.29 -0.13 -6.11
N VAL A 147 -6.37 0.08 -5.16
CA VAL A 147 -5.27 -0.85 -4.90
C VAL A 147 -5.78 -2.22 -4.46
N ALA A 148 -6.80 -2.25 -3.59
CA ALA A 148 -7.43 -3.50 -3.15
C ALA A 148 -8.19 -4.21 -4.29
N GLU A 149 -8.90 -3.47 -5.15
CA GLU A 149 -9.60 -4.04 -6.31
C GLU A 149 -8.61 -4.62 -7.33
N VAL A 150 -7.48 -3.93 -7.60
CA VAL A 150 -6.40 -4.46 -8.44
C VAL A 150 -5.75 -5.69 -7.80
N ALA A 151 -5.57 -5.70 -6.48
CA ALA A 151 -5.06 -6.87 -5.77
C ALA A 151 -5.99 -8.08 -5.93
N VAL A 152 -7.32 -7.88 -5.84
CA VAL A 152 -8.30 -8.95 -6.10
C VAL A 152 -8.21 -9.45 -7.53
N ALA A 153 -8.16 -8.55 -8.53
CA ALA A 153 -8.01 -8.94 -9.94
C ALA A 153 -6.74 -9.80 -10.15
N ALA A 154 -5.62 -9.37 -9.57
CA ALA A 154 -4.36 -10.12 -9.63
C ALA A 154 -4.46 -11.49 -8.92
N LEU A 155 -5.13 -11.59 -7.77
CA LEU A 155 -5.32 -12.85 -7.04
C LEU A 155 -6.21 -13.83 -7.79
N LEU A 156 -7.17 -13.33 -8.58
CA LEU A 156 -8.05 -14.12 -9.43
C LEU A 156 -7.41 -14.49 -10.78
N GLY A 157 -6.23 -13.95 -11.09
CA GLY A 157 -5.50 -14.21 -12.32
C GLY A 157 -5.96 -13.36 -13.52
N GLU A 158 -6.66 -12.26 -13.26
CA GLU A 158 -7.16 -11.33 -14.29
C GLU A 158 -6.07 -10.35 -14.76
N CYS A 159 -5.04 -10.13 -13.95
CA CYS A 159 -3.87 -9.33 -14.31
C CYS A 159 -2.59 -9.87 -13.64
N SER A 160 -1.43 -9.49 -14.18
CA SER A 160 -0.11 -9.91 -13.67
C SER A 160 0.96 -8.87 -13.99
N GLY A 161 2.14 -9.03 -13.42
CA GLY A 161 3.28 -8.17 -13.72
C GLY A 161 3.55 -7.07 -12.70
N GLU A 162 4.33 -6.07 -13.09
CA GLU A 162 4.60 -4.90 -12.26
C GLU A 162 3.51 -3.84 -12.49
N LEU A 163 2.71 -3.58 -11.46
CA LEU A 163 1.52 -2.74 -11.55
C LEU A 163 1.74 -1.47 -10.72
N VAL A 164 2.13 -0.37 -11.38
CA VAL A 164 2.32 0.93 -10.73
C VAL A 164 0.96 1.62 -10.60
N LEU A 165 0.53 1.90 -9.37
CA LEU A 165 -0.85 2.34 -9.08
C LEU A 165 -0.86 3.76 -8.52
N THR A 166 -1.46 4.69 -9.27
CA THR A 166 -1.54 6.11 -8.91
C THR A 166 -3.01 6.56 -8.90
N GLY A 167 -3.27 7.71 -8.29
CA GLY A 167 -4.48 8.47 -8.57
C GLY A 167 -4.51 8.99 -10.03
N PRO A 168 -5.62 9.59 -10.45
CA PRO A 168 -5.78 10.12 -11.80
C PRO A 168 -5.03 11.45 -12.02
N GLU A 169 -4.53 12.09 -10.96
CA GLU A 169 -3.90 13.40 -10.98
C GLU A 169 -2.76 13.47 -9.95
N VAL A 170 -1.80 14.36 -10.19
CA VAL A 170 -0.75 14.71 -9.23
C VAL A 170 -1.30 15.78 -8.30
N LEU A 171 -1.13 15.60 -6.99
CA LEU A 171 -1.48 16.60 -5.98
C LEU A 171 -0.34 16.79 -4.99
N THR A 172 -0.06 18.05 -4.68
CA THR A 172 0.74 18.47 -3.52
C THR A 172 -0.08 18.33 -2.23
N VAL A 173 0.56 18.45 -1.06
CA VAL A 173 -0.16 18.46 0.22
C VAL A 173 -1.12 19.66 0.32
N PRO A 174 -0.71 20.91 -0.04
CA PRO A 174 -1.64 22.05 -0.08
C PRO A 174 -2.85 21.83 -0.98
N GLU A 175 -2.67 21.26 -2.18
CA GLU A 175 -3.81 20.99 -3.09
C GLU A 175 -4.77 19.95 -2.52
N GLN A 176 -4.26 18.90 -1.85
CA GLN A 176 -5.13 17.95 -1.15
C GLN A 176 -5.93 18.66 -0.04
N VAL A 177 -5.32 19.60 0.70
CA VAL A 177 -6.03 20.38 1.74
C VAL A 177 -7.09 21.30 1.13
N VAL A 178 -6.83 21.92 -0.03
CA VAL A 178 -7.84 22.71 -0.76
C VAL A 178 -9.05 21.85 -1.11
N VAL A 179 -8.83 20.69 -1.74
CA VAL A 179 -9.92 19.74 -2.10
C VAL A 179 -10.69 19.30 -0.86
N LEU A 180 -9.99 19.03 0.25
CA LEU A 180 -10.62 18.65 1.51
C LEU A 180 -11.51 19.77 2.05
N ASN A 181 -11.01 21.01 2.09
CA ASN A 181 -11.76 22.17 2.58
C ASN A 181 -13.02 22.41 1.75
N GLU A 182 -12.92 22.37 0.43
CA GLU A 182 -14.05 22.56 -0.48
C GLU A 182 -15.18 21.53 -0.24
N ILE A 183 -14.83 20.28 0.02
CA ILE A 183 -15.81 19.19 0.18
C ILE A 183 -16.36 19.13 1.61
N THR A 184 -15.52 19.38 2.62
CA THR A 184 -15.90 19.23 4.04
C THR A 184 -16.41 20.53 4.66
N GLY A 185 -16.21 21.67 4.01
CA GLY A 185 -16.50 23.00 4.57
C GLY A 185 -15.52 23.43 5.66
N ARG A 186 -14.41 22.72 5.84
CA ARG A 186 -13.34 23.10 6.76
C ARG A 186 -12.49 24.22 6.16
N ASN A 187 -11.67 24.83 7.00
CA ASN A 187 -10.72 25.88 6.60
C ASN A 187 -9.32 25.56 7.13
N TRP A 188 -8.83 24.37 6.80
CA TRP A 188 -7.51 23.92 7.20
C TRP A 188 -6.42 24.54 6.32
N SER A 189 -5.26 24.72 6.91
CA SER A 189 -4.04 25.23 6.29
C SER A 189 -2.95 24.16 6.30
N THR A 190 -1.86 24.41 5.58
CA THR A 190 -0.65 23.59 5.63
C THR A 190 0.49 24.35 6.29
N VAL A 191 1.38 23.62 6.96
CA VAL A 191 2.63 24.16 7.49
C VAL A 191 3.79 23.29 7.03
N ASP A 192 4.82 23.91 6.44
CA ASP A 192 6.02 23.17 6.06
C ASP A 192 6.77 22.72 7.31
N VAL A 193 7.10 21.42 7.36
CA VAL A 193 7.82 20.83 8.49
C VAL A 193 9.23 20.39 8.06
N PRO A 194 10.28 20.76 8.82
CA PRO A 194 11.62 20.27 8.58
C PRO A 194 11.69 18.75 8.68
N LEU A 195 12.52 18.12 7.83
CA LEU A 195 12.65 16.67 7.80
C LEU A 195 13.15 16.11 9.14
N GLU A 196 14.00 16.87 9.83
CA GLU A 196 14.59 16.54 11.13
C GLU A 196 13.50 16.30 12.19
N GLN A 197 12.40 17.06 12.12
CA GLN A 197 11.27 16.90 13.04
C GLN A 197 10.49 15.62 12.77
N LEU A 198 10.39 15.19 11.51
CA LEU A 198 9.70 13.96 11.14
C LEU A 198 10.47 12.69 11.49
N VAL A 199 11.79 12.74 11.40
CA VAL A 199 12.65 11.58 11.69
C VAL A 199 13.05 11.49 13.17
N ALA A 200 12.76 12.53 13.95
CA ALA A 200 13.04 12.55 15.38
C ALA A 200 12.34 11.39 16.10
N GLY A 201 13.13 10.60 16.85
CA GLY A 201 12.62 9.45 17.60
C GLY A 201 12.40 8.17 16.78
N LEU A 202 12.62 8.20 15.46
CA LEU A 202 12.65 6.99 14.65
C LEU A 202 14.01 6.27 14.79
N PRO A 203 14.03 4.92 14.78
CA PRO A 203 15.27 4.19 14.57
C PRO A 203 15.96 4.61 13.28
N GLU A 204 17.29 4.61 13.24
CA GLU A 204 18.10 5.11 12.12
C GLU A 204 17.65 4.55 10.75
N ALA A 205 17.37 3.25 10.68
CA ALA A 205 16.90 2.62 9.44
C ALA A 205 15.56 3.18 8.96
N GLY A 206 14.63 3.47 9.88
CA GLY A 206 13.33 4.08 9.58
C GLY A 206 13.46 5.56 9.21
N ALA A 207 14.29 6.30 9.96
CA ALA A 207 14.62 7.70 9.67
C ALA A 207 15.17 7.87 8.24
N ARG A 208 16.13 7.01 7.84
CA ARG A 208 16.70 7.04 6.49
C ARG A 208 15.67 6.76 5.40
N VAL A 209 14.81 5.76 5.59
CA VAL A 209 13.74 5.42 4.63
C VAL A 209 12.75 6.57 4.46
N LEU A 210 12.37 7.22 5.57
CA LEU A 210 11.48 8.37 5.52
C LEU A 210 12.14 9.58 4.85
N ALA A 211 13.39 9.89 5.20
CA ALA A 211 14.20 10.95 4.59
C ALA A 211 14.32 10.80 3.08
N GLU A 212 14.73 9.62 2.60
CA GLU A 212 14.81 9.33 1.17
C GLU A 212 13.45 9.50 0.46
N GLY A 213 12.35 9.13 1.12
CA GLY A 213 11.00 9.32 0.58
C GLY A 213 10.61 10.79 0.45
N VAL A 214 10.88 11.58 1.49
CA VAL A 214 10.60 13.03 1.49
C VAL A 214 11.41 13.74 0.40
N GLU A 215 12.72 13.47 0.31
CA GLU A 215 13.58 14.07 -0.71
C GLU A 215 13.21 13.63 -2.13
N LEU A 216 12.78 12.38 -2.32
CA LEU A 216 12.25 11.92 -3.61
C LEU A 216 11.04 12.75 -4.05
N VAL A 217 10.09 12.99 -3.14
CA VAL A 217 8.88 13.76 -3.45
C VAL A 217 9.23 15.23 -3.67
N ARG A 218 10.09 15.84 -2.84
CA ARG A 218 10.59 17.22 -3.03
C ARG A 218 11.23 17.44 -4.40
N GLY A 219 11.94 16.43 -4.90
CA GLY A 219 12.56 16.46 -6.23
C GLY A 219 11.62 16.11 -7.39
N GLY A 220 10.30 15.99 -7.17
CA GLY A 220 9.33 15.62 -8.20
C GLY A 220 9.34 14.14 -8.61
N GLY A 221 10.14 13.31 -7.93
CA GLY A 221 10.32 11.89 -8.26
C GLY A 221 9.08 11.01 -8.03
N ASN A 222 8.00 11.58 -7.50
CA ASN A 222 6.72 10.91 -7.28
C ASN A 222 5.54 11.56 -8.06
N GLU A 223 5.81 12.54 -8.92
CA GLU A 223 4.84 13.18 -9.82
C GLU A 223 4.53 12.29 -11.02
N VAL A 224 4.01 11.11 -10.71
CA VAL A 224 3.73 10.05 -11.68
C VAL A 224 2.23 9.78 -11.68
N VAL A 225 1.65 9.70 -12.88
CA VAL A 225 0.29 9.21 -13.12
C VAL A 225 0.36 8.09 -14.15
N THR A 226 -0.32 6.98 -13.88
CA THR A 226 -0.36 5.80 -14.76
C THR A 226 -1.79 5.42 -15.14
N GLY A 227 -1.93 4.72 -16.26
CA GLY A 227 -3.20 4.14 -16.71
C GLY A 227 -3.55 2.80 -16.05
N THR A 228 -2.66 2.23 -15.22
CA THR A 228 -2.74 0.84 -14.74
C THR A 228 -4.07 0.51 -14.07
N VAL A 229 -4.60 1.41 -13.24
CA VAL A 229 -5.91 1.18 -12.58
C VAL A 229 -7.03 1.09 -13.62
N ALA A 230 -7.01 1.95 -14.64
CA ALA A 230 -8.01 1.95 -15.70
C ALA A 230 -7.91 0.72 -16.60
N GLU A 231 -6.69 0.31 -16.92
CA GLU A 231 -6.43 -0.89 -17.72
C GLU A 231 -6.91 -2.16 -16.99
N VAL A 232 -6.66 -2.28 -15.69
CA VAL A 232 -7.02 -3.48 -14.91
C VAL A 232 -8.50 -3.50 -14.52
N LEU A 233 -9.06 -2.36 -14.08
CA LEU A 233 -10.42 -2.31 -13.54
C LEU A 233 -11.49 -1.91 -14.56
N GLY A 234 -11.10 -1.52 -15.78
CA GLY A 234 -12.02 -1.06 -16.82
C GLY A 234 -12.72 0.27 -16.51
N ARG A 235 -12.22 1.03 -15.53
CA ARG A 235 -12.73 2.34 -15.12
C ARG A 235 -11.61 3.25 -14.61
N PRO A 236 -11.72 4.58 -14.71
CA PRO A 236 -10.71 5.49 -14.16
C PRO A 236 -10.41 5.23 -12.67
N ALA A 237 -9.18 5.56 -12.26
CA ALA A 237 -8.83 5.64 -10.85
C ALA A 237 -9.72 6.67 -10.14
N ARG A 238 -10.10 6.39 -8.89
CA ARG A 238 -10.84 7.34 -8.06
C ARG A 238 -9.94 8.52 -7.72
N SER A 239 -10.45 9.74 -7.92
CA SER A 239 -9.74 10.96 -7.53
C SER A 239 -9.69 11.12 -6.02
N PHE A 240 -8.76 11.95 -5.54
CA PHE A 240 -8.72 12.33 -4.12
C PHE A 240 -10.04 12.97 -3.68
N ALA A 241 -10.64 13.82 -4.52
CA ALA A 241 -11.95 14.41 -4.27
C ALA A 241 -13.06 13.36 -4.10
N THR A 242 -13.03 12.27 -4.88
CA THR A 242 -14.00 11.16 -4.74
C THR A 242 -13.79 10.44 -3.42
N TRP A 243 -12.54 10.16 -3.07
CA TRP A 243 -12.20 9.54 -1.79
C TRP A 243 -12.65 10.40 -0.59
N VAL A 244 -12.45 11.72 -0.64
CA VAL A 244 -12.90 12.63 0.42
C VAL A 244 -14.43 12.57 0.60
N ARG A 245 -15.20 12.63 -0.49
CA ARG A 245 -16.67 12.60 -0.43
C ARG A 245 -17.23 11.32 0.18
N GLU A 246 -16.60 10.19 -0.11
CA GLU A 246 -17.14 8.87 0.22
C GLU A 246 -16.59 8.28 1.52
N VAL A 247 -15.37 8.66 1.91
CA VAL A 247 -14.63 7.99 3.00
C VAL A 247 -14.22 8.94 4.11
N TYR A 248 -13.89 10.20 3.80
CA TYR A 248 -13.36 11.10 4.82
C TYR A 248 -14.44 11.51 5.84
N PRO A 249 -14.19 11.39 7.15
CA PRO A 249 -15.17 11.77 8.18
C PRO A 249 -15.52 13.25 8.10
N ARG A 250 -16.81 13.56 8.12
CA ARG A 250 -17.31 14.94 8.18
C ARG A 250 -17.11 15.52 9.57
#